data_AF-A0A7X7P2B9-F1
#
_entry.id   AF-A0A7X7P2B9-F1
#
_cell.length_a   1.000
_cell.length_b   1.000
_cell.length_c   1.000
_cell.angle_alpha   90.00
_cell.angle_beta   90.00
_cell.angle_gamma   90.00
#
_symmetry.space_group_name_H-M   'P 1'
#
loop_
_entity.id
_entity.type
_entity.pdbx_description
1 polymer ?
#
loop_
_entity_poly.entity_id
_entity_poly.type
_entity_poly.pdbx_seq_one_letter_code
_entity_poly.pdbx_strand_id
1 'polypeptide(L)'
;MTTTNYSFGAYSVSLALDAETPLGQLEDLHICHLGMKFISSQEIPLFSIYEFDMTIRPLEAGGDALRMKCCGVVVSCEPEGSGYRTVIHFADLGKSDASCLEAVTKANHMRCDYCANC
;
A
#
# COMPACT_ATOMS: atom_id res chain seq x y z
N MET A 1 -15.99 -5.19 4.54
CA MET A 1 -14.54 -5.04 4.31
C MET A 1 -13.97 -6.30 3.68
N THR A 2 -13.23 -6.16 2.60
CA THR A 2 -12.47 -7.24 1.95
C THR A 2 -11.01 -7.06 2.33
N THR A 3 -10.38 -8.11 2.88
CA THR A 3 -8.97 -8.09 3.27
C THR A 3 -8.14 -8.93 2.31
N THR A 4 -7.13 -8.31 1.70
CA THR A 4 -6.17 -8.98 0.82
C THR A 4 -4.80 -9.00 1.49
N ASN A 5 -4.10 -10.13 1.41
CA ASN A 5 -2.78 -10.30 2.02
C ASN A 5 -1.70 -10.34 0.94
N TYR A 6 -0.62 -9.61 1.18
CA TYR A 6 0.56 -9.51 0.31
C TYR A 6 1.81 -9.88 1.09
N SER A 7 2.75 -10.56 0.46
CA SER A 7 4.01 -10.98 1.07
C SER A 7 5.17 -10.24 0.45
N PHE A 8 6.05 -9.72 1.30
CA PHE A 8 7.21 -8.90 0.98
C PHE A 8 8.44 -9.44 1.68
N GLY A 9 9.12 -10.41 1.06
CA GLY A 9 10.27 -11.08 1.68
C GLY A 9 9.90 -11.68 3.05
N ALA A 10 10.44 -11.10 4.12
CA ALA A 10 10.21 -11.52 5.51
C ALA A 10 8.98 -10.88 6.17
N TYR A 11 8.14 -10.14 5.44
CA TYR A 11 6.98 -9.43 5.98
C TYR A 11 5.71 -9.75 5.19
N SER A 12 4.56 -9.57 5.83
CA SER A 12 3.26 -9.59 5.19
C SER A 12 2.50 -8.31 5.47
N VAL A 13 1.71 -7.86 4.49
CA VAL A 13 0.81 -6.71 4.61
C VAL A 13 -0.60 -7.20 4.34
N SER A 14 -1.49 -7.02 5.32
CA SER A 14 -2.92 -7.17 5.14
C SER A 14 -3.51 -5.81 4.84
N LEU A 15 -4.15 -5.65 3.68
CA LEU A 15 -4.91 -4.45 3.30
C LEU A 15 -6.40 -4.78 3.38
N ALA A 16 -7.13 -4.12 4.27
CA ALA A 16 -8.58 -4.16 4.29
C ALA A 16 -9.16 -2.89 3.68
N LEU A 17 -10.05 -3.08 2.70
CA LEU A 17 -10.79 -2.05 1.98
C LEU A 17 -12.28 -2.21 2.25
N ASP A 18 -13.04 -1.12 2.17
CA ASP A 18 -14.50 -1.22 2.24
C ASP A 18 -15.09 -1.96 1.03
N ALA A 19 -16.14 -2.74 1.30
CA ALA A 19 -16.65 -3.78 0.40
C ALA A 19 -17.27 -3.23 -0.90
N GLU A 20 -17.63 -1.95 -0.94
CA GLU A 20 -18.21 -1.29 -2.12
C GLU A 20 -17.15 -0.84 -3.14
N THR A 21 -15.86 -0.99 -2.81
CA THR A 21 -14.73 -0.51 -3.61
C THR A 21 -13.63 -1.56 -3.75
N PRO A 22 -13.90 -2.72 -4.39
CA PRO A 22 -12.86 -3.72 -4.57
C PRO A 22 -11.86 -3.25 -5.62
N LEU A 23 -10.69 -2.77 -5.18
CA LEU A 23 -9.51 -2.55 -6.02
C LEU A 23 -8.97 -3.86 -6.63
N GLY A 24 -9.47 -5.01 -6.15
CA GLY A 24 -9.05 -6.33 -6.58
C GLY A 24 -7.71 -6.76 -6.01
N GLN A 25 -7.10 -7.77 -6.64
CA GLN A 25 -5.71 -8.12 -6.38
C GLN A 25 -4.82 -7.00 -6.93
N LEU A 26 -3.83 -6.57 -6.13
CA LEU A 26 -2.91 -5.50 -6.51
C LEU A 26 -1.60 -6.16 -6.94
N GLU A 27 -1.29 -6.10 -8.23
CA GLU A 27 -0.06 -6.67 -8.78
C GLU A 27 1.10 -5.68 -8.63
N ASP A 28 2.34 -6.17 -8.50
CA ASP A 28 3.54 -5.32 -8.26
C ASP A 28 3.29 -4.23 -7.21
N LEU A 29 2.71 -4.61 -6.07
CA LEU A 29 2.42 -3.66 -4.99
C LEU A 29 3.73 -3.19 -4.34
N HIS A 30 3.90 -1.88 -4.23
CA HIS A 30 4.96 -1.21 -3.47
C HIS A 30 4.31 -0.24 -2.50
N ILE A 31 4.85 -0.15 -1.27
CA ILE A 31 4.30 0.70 -0.21
C ILE A 31 5.43 1.52 0.42
N CYS A 32 5.16 2.81 0.69
CA CYS A 32 6.03 3.69 1.45
C CYS A 32 5.20 4.62 2.35
N HIS A 33 5.88 5.48 3.12
CA HIS A 33 5.21 6.43 4.02
C HIS A 33 4.36 7.48 3.29
N LEU A 34 4.57 7.69 1.98
CA LEU A 34 3.80 8.65 1.18
C LEU A 34 2.57 8.02 0.51
N GLY A 35 2.52 6.70 0.38
CA GLY A 35 1.50 6.06 -0.45
C GLY A 35 1.85 4.65 -0.89
N MET A 36 1.16 4.22 -1.96
CA MET A 36 1.38 2.93 -2.60
C MET A 36 1.35 3.06 -4.13
N LYS A 37 2.07 2.15 -4.79
CA LYS A 37 2.06 1.96 -6.24
C LYS A 37 1.69 0.50 -6.51
N PHE A 38 0.84 0.23 -7.49
CA PHE A 38 0.53 -1.11 -7.94
C PHE A 38 0.01 -1.11 -9.37
N ILE A 39 -0.15 -2.29 -9.94
CA ILE A 39 -0.85 -2.54 -11.20
C ILE A 39 -2.25 -3.05 -10.88
N SER A 40 -3.25 -2.35 -11.42
CA SER A 40 -4.65 -2.78 -11.37
C SER A 40 -5.06 -3.39 -12.71
N SER A 41 -5.97 -4.36 -12.67
CA SER A 41 -6.59 -4.94 -13.87
C SER A 41 -7.59 -3.99 -14.54
N GLN A 42 -7.97 -2.90 -13.87
CA GLN A 42 -8.95 -1.94 -14.35
C GLN A 42 -8.48 -0.50 -14.13
N GLU A 43 -8.99 0.42 -14.94
CA GLU A 43 -8.75 1.84 -14.75
C GLU A 43 -9.44 2.31 -13.47
N ILE A 44 -8.71 3.07 -12.65
CA ILE A 44 -9.23 3.61 -11.38
C ILE A 44 -9.38 5.12 -11.55
N PRO A 45 -10.56 5.70 -11.28
CA PRO A 45 -10.77 7.13 -11.46
C PRO A 45 -9.83 7.95 -10.59
N LEU A 46 -9.18 8.96 -11.20
CA LEU A 46 -8.35 9.92 -10.48
C LEU A 46 -9.14 10.63 -9.38
N PHE A 47 -8.47 10.93 -8.28
CA PHE A 47 -9.03 11.54 -7.07
C PHE A 47 -10.08 10.72 -6.33
N SER A 48 -10.27 9.44 -6.70
CA SER A 48 -11.01 8.50 -5.87
C SER A 48 -10.32 8.36 -4.51
N ILE A 49 -11.12 8.34 -3.46
CA ILE A 49 -10.66 8.25 -2.07
C ILE A 49 -11.01 6.86 -1.54
N TYR A 50 -10.03 6.21 -0.92
CA TYR A 50 -10.18 4.89 -0.31
C TYR A 50 -9.73 4.95 1.14
N GLU A 51 -10.50 4.33 2.03
CA GLU A 51 -10.04 4.06 3.39
C GLU A 51 -9.29 2.73 3.44
N PHE A 52 -8.09 2.75 3.99
CA PHE A 52 -7.23 1.59 4.18
C PHE A 52 -7.08 1.30 5.66
N ASP A 53 -7.35 0.06 6.06
CA ASP A 53 -6.84 -0.51 7.29
C ASP A 53 -5.70 -1.47 6.93
N MET A 54 -4.49 -1.11 7.34
CA MET A 54 -3.26 -1.80 6.98
C MET A 54 -2.65 -2.44 8.21
N THR A 55 -2.33 -3.73 8.10
CA THR A 55 -1.56 -4.45 9.13
C THR A 55 -0.28 -5.01 8.51
N ILE A 56 0.88 -4.62 9.04
CA ILE A 56 2.18 -5.13 8.64
C ILE A 56 2.70 -6.08 9.72
N ARG A 57 3.02 -7.31 9.34
CA ARG A 57 3.50 -8.35 10.25
C ARG A 57 4.84 -8.91 9.78
N PRO A 58 5.84 -9.01 10.66
CA PRO A 58 6.99 -9.88 10.44
C PRO A 58 6.52 -11.33 10.25
N LEU A 59 7.11 -12.05 9.30
CA LEU A 59 6.87 -13.49 9.10
C LEU A 59 7.66 -14.34 10.12
N GLU A 60 8.73 -13.80 10.70
CA GLU A 60 9.45 -14.43 11.79
C GLU A 60 8.67 -14.30 13.12
N ALA A 61 8.70 -15.35 13.93
CA ALA A 61 7.92 -15.43 15.16
C ALA A 61 8.42 -14.43 16.21
N GLY A 62 7.52 -13.58 16.70
CA GLY A 62 7.74 -12.73 17.88
C GLY A 62 7.80 -11.22 17.62
N GLY A 63 7.62 -10.76 16.38
CA GLY A 63 7.54 -9.33 16.08
C GLY A 63 6.12 -8.75 16.25
N ASP A 64 6.04 -7.53 16.75
CA ASP A 64 4.77 -6.82 16.91
C ASP A 64 4.17 -6.45 15.54
N ALA A 65 2.86 -6.64 15.41
CA ALA A 65 2.12 -6.23 14.22
C ALA A 65 1.89 -4.72 14.25
N LEU A 66 2.38 -4.01 13.24
CA LEU A 66 2.08 -2.60 13.04
C LEU A 66 0.71 -2.48 12.38
N ARG A 67 -0.21 -1.75 13.01
CA ARG A 67 -1.55 -1.49 12.47
C ARG A 67 -1.71 0.01 12.27
N MET A 68 -2.27 0.40 11.14
CA MET A 68 -2.52 1.80 10.82
C MET A 68 -3.77 1.92 9.96
N LYS A 69 -4.44 3.07 10.08
CA LYS A 69 -5.58 3.42 9.25
C LYS A 69 -5.31 4.76 8.57
N CYS A 70 -5.58 4.86 7.27
CA CYS A 70 -5.46 6.11 6.52
C CYS A 70 -6.39 6.13 5.30
N CYS A 71 -6.77 7.32 4.87
CA CYS A 71 -7.34 7.62 3.58
C CYS A 71 -6.23 7.76 2.54
N GLY A 72 -6.42 7.15 1.37
CA GLY A 72 -5.56 7.32 0.21
C GLY A 72 -6.33 7.89 -0.97
N VAL A 73 -5.69 8.78 -1.73
CA VAL A 73 -6.24 9.42 -2.92
C VAL A 73 -5.49 8.94 -4.16
N VAL A 74 -6.21 8.54 -5.20
CA VAL A 74 -5.61 8.19 -6.49
C VAL A 74 -5.06 9.43 -7.17
N VAL A 75 -3.74 9.51 -7.34
CA VAL A 75 -3.05 10.68 -7.94
C VAL A 75 -2.53 10.40 -9.34
N SER A 76 -2.43 9.13 -9.74
CA SER A 76 -2.06 8.72 -11.09
C SER A 76 -2.67 7.35 -11.39
N CYS A 77 -3.14 7.17 -12.62
CA CYS A 77 -3.58 5.89 -13.17
C CYS A 77 -3.27 5.93 -14.66
N GLU A 78 -2.25 5.18 -15.08
CA GLU A 78 -1.77 5.19 -16.47
C GLU A 78 -1.67 3.76 -17.00
N PRO A 79 -1.99 3.51 -18.27
CA PRO A 79 -1.82 2.19 -18.87
C PRO A 79 -0.36 1.70 -18.78
N GLU A 80 -0.16 0.48 -18.29
CA GLU A 80 1.16 -0.17 -18.21
C GLU A 80 1.00 -1.69 -18.46
N GLY A 81 1.61 -2.19 -19.53
CA GLY A 81 1.49 -3.60 -19.93
C GLY A 81 0.04 -3.99 -20.19
N SER A 82 -0.46 -5.00 -19.47
CA SER A 82 -1.85 -5.49 -19.54
C SER A 82 -2.79 -4.87 -18.52
N GLY A 83 -2.33 -3.89 -17.74
CA GLY A 83 -3.12 -3.25 -16.69
C GLY A 83 -2.85 -1.75 -16.59
N TYR A 84 -3.11 -1.19 -15.42
CA TYR A 84 -3.00 0.23 -15.13
C TYR A 84 -2.10 0.45 -13.93
N ARG A 85 -0.96 1.10 -14.14
CA ARG A 85 -0.09 1.58 -13.08
C ARG A 85 -0.81 2.68 -12.31
N THR A 86 -1.17 2.36 -11.08
CA THR A 86 -1.93 3.22 -10.19
C THR A 86 -1.06 3.65 -9.03
N VAL A 87 -1.14 4.94 -8.69
CA VAL A 87 -0.46 5.54 -7.54
C VAL A 87 -1.51 6.14 -6.62
N ILE A 88 -1.48 5.73 -5.36
CA ILE A 88 -2.32 6.27 -4.30
C ILE A 88 -1.44 7.00 -3.30
N HIS A 89 -1.75 8.26 -3.01
CA HIS A 89 -1.10 9.07 -1.99
C HIS A 89 -1.87 8.99 -0.68
N PHE A 90 -1.20 8.75 0.45
CA PHE A 90 -1.83 8.77 1.76
C PHE A 90 -2.08 10.21 2.22
N ALA A 91 -3.35 10.57 2.44
CA ALA A 91 -3.76 11.94 2.72
C ALA A 91 -3.68 12.32 4.21
N ASP A 92 -3.87 11.35 5.10
CA ASP A 92 -4.05 11.57 6.54
C ASP A 92 -3.29 10.57 7.43
N LEU A 93 -2.25 9.93 6.89
CA LEU A 93 -1.42 9.01 7.67
C LEU A 93 -0.79 9.75 8.85
N GLY A 94 -1.04 9.26 10.07
CA GLY A 94 -0.52 9.85 11.29
C GLY A 94 1.01 9.93 11.25
N LYS A 95 1.61 11.02 11.77
CA LYS A 95 3.07 11.22 11.71
C LYS A 95 3.87 10.06 12.31
N SER A 96 3.40 9.51 13.44
CA SER A 96 4.00 8.36 14.10
C SER A 96 3.94 7.12 13.20
N ASP A 97 2.81 6.86 12.55
CA ASP A 97 2.62 5.73 11.64
C ASP A 97 3.46 5.90 10.37
N ALA A 98 3.55 7.12 9.84
CA ALA A 98 4.39 7.45 8.69
C ALA A 98 5.87 7.16 8.98
N SER A 99 6.40 7.58 10.14
CA SER A 99 7.77 7.27 10.55
C SER A 99 8.01 5.76 10.75
N CYS A 100 7.04 5.04 11.32
CA CYS A 100 7.13 3.59 11.48
C CYS A 100 7.10 2.88 10.12
N LEU A 101 6.18 3.26 9.24
CA LEU A 101 6.05 2.72 7.89
C LEU A 101 7.31 3.02 7.06
N GLU A 102 7.88 4.21 7.23
CA GLU A 102 9.14 4.58 6.61
C GLU A 102 10.28 3.63 7.01
N ALA A 103 10.46 3.39 8.31
CA ALA A 103 11.50 2.52 8.83
C ALA A 103 11.34 1.07 8.35
N VAL A 104 10.11 0.53 8.42
CA VAL A 104 9.80 -0.84 8.01
C VAL A 104 9.99 -1.03 6.51
N THR A 105 9.47 -0.10 5.69
CA THR A 105 9.58 -0.23 4.23
C THR A 105 11.02 -0.06 3.74
N LYS A 106 11.84 0.75 4.43
CA LYS A 106 13.28 0.89 4.15
C LYS A 106 14.04 -0.39 4.42
N ALA A 107 13.82 -0.99 5.60
CA ALA A 107 14.52 -2.18 6.03
C ALA A 107 14.22 -3.40 5.15
N ASN A 108 13.06 -3.40 4.49
CA ASN A 108 12.51 -4.58 3.80
C ASN A 108 12.38 -4.43 2.29
N HIS A 109 13.00 -3.40 1.71
CA HIS A 109 12.96 -3.16 0.25
C HIS A 109 11.55 -3.16 -0.34
N MET A 110 10.56 -2.68 0.42
CA MET A 110 9.14 -2.62 0.01
C MET A 110 8.81 -1.34 -0.78
N ARG A 111 9.79 -0.45 -0.89
CA ARG A 111 9.67 0.85 -1.56
C ARG A 111 9.89 0.66 -3.05
N CYS A 112 9.17 1.42 -3.85
CA CYS A 112 9.51 1.57 -5.27
C CYS A 112 10.90 2.22 -5.42
N ASP A 113 11.56 2.00 -6.56
CA ASP A 113 12.89 2.56 -6.87
C ASP A 113 12.94 4.10 -6.71
N TYR A 114 11.82 4.78 -6.97
CA TYR A 114 11.70 6.22 -6.80
C TYR A 114 11.74 6.67 -5.33
N CYS A 115 11.23 5.86 -4.40
CA CYS A 115 11.29 6.12 -2.96
C CYS A 115 12.51 5.48 -2.27
N ALA A 116 13.21 4.56 -2.94
CA ALA A 116 14.44 3.96 -2.43
C ALA A 116 15.66 4.91 -2.55
N ASN A 117 15.59 5.90 -3.46
CA ASN A 117 16.63 6.91 -3.70
C ASN A 117 16.47 8.21 -2.86
N CYS A 118 15.56 8.24 -1.89
CA CYS A 118 15.39 9.35 -0.92
C CYS A 118 15.79 8.92 0.49
#